data_AF-A0A084WEJ3-F1
#
_entry.id   AF-A0A084WEJ3-F1
#
_cell.length_a   1.000
_cell.length_b   1.000
_cell.length_c   1.000
_cell.angle_alpha   90.00
_cell.angle_beta   90.00
_cell.angle_gamma   90.00
#
_symmetry.space_group_name_H-M   'P 1'
#
loop_
_entity.id
_entity.type
_entity.pdbx_description
1 polymer ?
#
loop_
_entity_poly.entity_id
_entity_poly.type
_entity_poly.pdbx_seq_one_letter_code
_entity_poly.pdbx_strand_id
1 'polypeptide(L)'
;MTDEDAHTARPGAKKKPKKYPRECTDHVDLFRWLKGLGWANETALRIARYEHSGKGLFSRKPIDAGDCLISLPFEAMIGLNALERDAEFRAMFDELALEEHLSEEKLPFQALLAFYLCAQEHRKEPQYAAYFQSVPACFTNPYFCTKQELSLLPYFCPAANGGTK
;
A
#
# COMPACT_ATOMS: atom_id res chain seq x y z
N MET A 1 -5.61 -53.64 54.00
CA MET A 1 -4.53 -53.39 53.03
C MET A 1 -5.22 -52.84 51.79
N THR A 2 -5.35 -51.53 51.77
CA THR A 2 -6.16 -50.74 50.84
C THR A 2 -5.19 -49.98 49.95
N ASP A 3 -5.26 -50.17 48.64
CA ASP A 3 -4.67 -49.25 47.66
C ASP A 3 -5.61 -49.18 46.45
N GLU A 4 -6.39 -48.10 46.39
CA GLU A 4 -7.09 -47.63 45.19
C GLU A 4 -6.23 -46.53 44.56
N ASP A 5 -5.53 -46.85 43.47
CA ASP A 5 -4.79 -45.88 42.67
C ASP A 5 -5.73 -45.01 41.82
N ALA A 6 -6.06 -43.83 42.35
CA ALA A 6 -6.83 -42.81 41.65
C ALA A 6 -5.94 -42.05 40.63
N HIS A 7 -5.98 -42.48 39.37
CA HIS A 7 -5.42 -41.76 38.23
C HIS A 7 -6.23 -40.47 37.95
N THR A 8 -5.78 -39.34 38.51
CA THR A 8 -6.41 -38.03 38.26
C THR A 8 -5.88 -37.44 36.96
N ALA A 9 -6.59 -37.67 35.85
CA ALA A 9 -6.34 -37.02 34.58
C ALA A 9 -6.64 -35.51 34.68
N ARG A 10 -5.63 -34.67 34.41
CA ARG A 10 -5.77 -33.20 34.38
C ARG A 10 -6.69 -32.79 33.21
N PRO A 11 -7.68 -31.91 33.43
CA PRO A 11 -8.54 -31.43 32.35
C PRO A 11 -7.72 -30.53 31.41
N GLY A 12 -7.67 -30.91 30.13
CA GLY A 12 -7.02 -30.13 29.08
C GLY A 12 -7.68 -28.75 28.95
N ALA A 13 -6.90 -27.69 29.18
CA ALA A 13 -7.34 -26.33 28.98
C ALA A 13 -7.74 -26.12 27.51
N LYS A 14 -9.04 -25.93 27.26
CA LYS A 14 -9.57 -25.58 25.94
C LYS A 14 -9.00 -24.21 25.54
N LYS A 15 -8.02 -24.18 24.64
CA LYS A 15 -7.47 -22.94 24.06
C LYS A 15 -8.61 -22.20 23.35
N LYS A 16 -8.96 -21.01 23.85
CA LYS A 16 -9.92 -20.12 23.20
C LYS A 16 -9.46 -19.86 21.75
N PRO A 17 -10.36 -19.87 20.76
CA PRO A 17 -9.98 -19.58 19.38
C PRO A 17 -9.40 -18.17 19.30
N LYS A 18 -8.23 -18.04 18.68
CA LYS A 18 -7.62 -16.74 18.41
C LYS A 18 -8.53 -15.98 17.46
N LYS A 19 -9.07 -14.84 17.92
CA LYS A 19 -9.92 -13.95 17.11
C LYS A 19 -9.01 -13.14 16.18
N TYR A 20 -8.87 -13.59 14.94
CA TYR A 20 -8.16 -12.84 13.91
C TYR A 20 -9.06 -11.72 13.35
N PRO A 21 -8.48 -10.59 12.91
CA PRO A 21 -9.19 -9.61 12.10
C PRO A 21 -9.77 -10.25 10.83
N ARG A 22 -10.81 -9.63 10.25
CA ARG A 22 -11.42 -10.13 9.02
C ARG A 22 -10.44 -9.98 7.86
N GLU A 23 -9.92 -11.10 7.38
CA GLU A 23 -8.99 -11.16 6.26
C GLU A 23 -9.64 -10.69 4.95
N CYS A 24 -8.86 -9.97 4.14
CA CYS A 24 -9.25 -9.51 2.81
C CYS A 24 -8.65 -10.43 1.75
N THR A 25 -9.52 -11.09 0.97
CA THR A 25 -9.11 -12.02 -0.09
C THR A 25 -8.94 -11.34 -1.46
N ASP A 26 -9.24 -10.05 -1.57
CA ASP A 26 -9.24 -9.31 -2.84
C ASP A 26 -7.81 -9.03 -3.37
N HIS A 27 -6.77 -9.38 -2.60
CA HIS A 27 -5.37 -9.06 -2.90
C HIS A 27 -4.52 -10.29 -3.21
N VAL A 28 -5.15 -11.40 -3.58
CA VAL A 28 -4.44 -12.64 -3.95
C VAL A 28 -3.50 -12.41 -5.13
N ASP A 29 -3.93 -11.63 -6.11
CA ASP A 29 -3.13 -11.35 -7.31
C ASP A 29 -1.91 -10.48 -6.99
N LEU A 30 -2.04 -9.50 -6.08
CA LEU A 30 -0.91 -8.73 -5.57
C LEU A 30 0.14 -9.64 -4.92
N PHE A 31 -0.29 -10.57 -4.06
CA PHE A 31 0.63 -11.50 -3.41
C PHE A 31 1.29 -12.46 -4.41
N ARG A 32 0.56 -12.91 -5.44
CA ARG A 32 1.13 -13.76 -6.49
C ARG A 32 2.18 -13.01 -7.31
N TRP A 33 1.87 -11.77 -7.70
CA TRP A 33 2.77 -10.89 -8.43
C TRP A 33 4.05 -10.61 -7.63
N LEU A 34 3.92 -10.17 -6.37
CA LEU A 34 5.07 -9.94 -5.48
C LEU A 34 5.91 -11.20 -5.29
N LYS A 35 5.29 -12.37 -5.10
CA LYS A 35 6.02 -13.64 -4.98
C LYS A 35 6.80 -13.97 -6.25
N GLY A 36 6.26 -13.66 -7.43
CA GLY A 36 6.96 -13.81 -8.71
C GLY A 36 8.21 -12.93 -8.81
N LEU A 37 8.23 -11.78 -8.14
CA LEU A 37 9.37 -10.86 -8.10
C LEU A 37 10.42 -11.22 -7.03
N GLY A 38 10.14 -12.18 -6.15
CA GLY A 38 11.05 -12.59 -5.07
C GLY A 38 10.72 -12.00 -3.69
N TRP A 39 9.51 -11.48 -3.48
CA TRP A 39 9.05 -11.05 -2.16
C TRP A 39 9.07 -12.21 -1.15
N ALA A 40 9.67 -11.96 0.01
CA ALA A 40 9.71 -12.89 1.13
C ALA A 40 8.75 -12.46 2.26
N ASN A 41 7.96 -13.41 2.76
CA ASN A 41 6.93 -13.22 3.79
C ASN A 41 6.95 -14.35 4.82
N GLU A 42 8.05 -14.47 5.56
CA GLU A 42 8.26 -15.55 6.52
C GLU A 42 7.31 -15.47 7.72
N THR A 43 6.97 -14.25 8.12
CA THR A 43 6.00 -13.94 9.18
C THR A 43 4.55 -14.20 8.75
N ALA A 44 4.29 -14.65 7.52
CA ALA A 44 2.95 -14.97 7.03
C ALA A 44 1.95 -13.81 7.17
N LEU A 45 2.37 -12.58 6.84
CA LEU A 45 1.51 -11.41 6.77
C LEU A 45 0.37 -11.61 5.78
N ARG A 46 -0.80 -11.13 6.16
CA ARG A 46 -2.04 -11.09 5.40
C ARG A 46 -2.67 -9.72 5.52
N ILE A 47 -3.48 -9.36 4.53
CA ILE A 47 -4.26 -8.12 4.58
C ILE A 47 -5.56 -8.39 5.31
N ALA A 48 -5.92 -7.51 6.22
CA ALA A 48 -7.22 -7.50 6.90
C ALA A 48 -7.84 -6.12 6.88
N ARG A 49 -9.15 -6.08 7.15
CA ARG A 49 -9.88 -4.84 7.35
C ARG A 49 -10.04 -4.54 8.84
N TYR A 50 -9.70 -3.32 9.20
CA TYR A 50 -9.85 -2.72 10.51
C TYR A 50 -10.89 -1.62 10.43
N GLU A 51 -11.62 -1.43 11.53
CA GLU A 51 -12.73 -0.48 11.61
C GLU A 51 -12.27 0.97 11.42
N HIS A 52 -11.14 1.34 12.01
CA HIS A 52 -10.68 2.74 12.03
C HIS A 52 -9.62 3.07 10.98
N SER A 53 -8.75 2.12 10.64
CA SER A 53 -7.64 2.36 9.70
C SER A 53 -7.88 1.83 8.28
N GLY A 54 -9.00 1.12 8.04
CA GLY A 54 -9.26 0.48 6.77
C GLY A 54 -8.43 -0.78 6.56
N LYS A 55 -7.83 -0.96 5.37
CA LYS A 55 -7.00 -2.14 5.07
C LYS A 55 -5.64 -2.02 5.77
N GLY A 56 -5.17 -3.09 6.41
CA GLY A 56 -3.88 -3.16 7.09
C GLY A 56 -3.32 -4.59 7.08
N LEU A 57 -2.13 -4.76 7.65
CA LEU A 57 -1.45 -6.06 7.72
C LEU A 57 -1.58 -6.70 9.10
N PHE A 58 -1.75 -8.02 9.13
CA PHE A 58 -1.65 -8.83 10.34
C PHE A 58 -0.86 -10.10 10.06
N SER A 59 -0.25 -10.68 11.10
CA SER A 59 0.39 -11.98 11.01
C SER A 59 -0.47 -13.08 11.62
N ARG A 60 -0.42 -14.27 11.02
CA ARG A 60 -0.94 -15.51 11.62
C ARG A 60 0.06 -16.18 12.58
N LYS A 61 1.32 -15.74 12.57
CA LYS A 61 2.39 -16.22 13.43
C LYS A 61 2.68 -15.16 14.53
N PRO A 62 3.23 -15.58 15.68
CA PRO A 62 3.90 -14.64 16.57
C PRO A 62 5.01 -13.91 15.82
N ILE A 63 5.21 -12.64 16.15
CA ILE A 63 6.31 -11.81 15.65
C ILE A 63 7.03 -11.33 16.90
N ASP A 64 8.35 -11.53 16.94
CA ASP A 64 9.21 -11.06 18.00
C ASP A 64 9.98 -9.80 17.57
N ALA A 65 10.48 -9.05 18.55
CA ALA A 65 11.27 -7.86 18.27
C ALA A 65 12.58 -8.24 17.57
N GLY A 66 12.86 -7.62 16.43
CA GLY A 66 14.02 -7.93 15.60
C GLY A 66 13.72 -8.87 14.43
N ASP A 67 12.50 -9.44 14.35
CA ASP A 67 12.10 -10.25 13.20
C ASP A 67 12.01 -9.42 11.92
N CYS A 68 12.47 -9.99 10.81
CA CYS A 68 12.22 -9.45 9.48
C CYS A 68 10.77 -9.72 9.08
N LEU A 69 9.95 -8.66 9.04
CA LEU A 69 8.53 -8.80 8.70
C LEU A 69 8.32 -9.22 7.25
N ILE A 70 8.94 -8.49 6.33
CA ILE A 70 8.93 -8.69 4.88
C ILE A 70 10.26 -8.26 4.29
N SER A 71 10.64 -8.88 3.18
CA SER A 71 11.72 -8.40 2.31
C SER A 71 11.14 -8.15 0.92
N LEU A 72 11.28 -6.92 0.42
CA LEU A 72 10.81 -6.52 -0.90
C LEU A 72 12.03 -6.34 -1.83
N PRO A 73 12.05 -7.03 -2.98
CA PRO A 73 13.09 -6.83 -3.99
C PRO A 73 12.96 -5.44 -4.61
N PHE A 74 14.08 -4.91 -5.10
CA PHE A 74 14.13 -3.58 -5.70
C PHE A 74 13.21 -3.45 -6.92
N GLU A 75 13.06 -4.55 -7.66
CA GLU A 75 12.21 -4.70 -8.84
C GLU A 75 10.71 -4.60 -8.51
N ALA A 76 10.31 -4.84 -7.27
CA ALA A 76 8.93 -4.64 -6.82
C ALA A 76 8.61 -3.17 -6.51
N MET A 77 9.60 -2.29 -6.48
CA MET A 77 9.40 -0.86 -6.23
C MET A 77 9.20 -0.09 -7.52
N ILE A 78 8.17 0.76 -7.53
CA ILE A 78 7.93 1.74 -8.60
C ILE A 78 8.55 3.06 -8.14
N GLY A 79 9.77 3.33 -8.60
CA GLY A 79 10.50 4.56 -8.31
C GLY A 79 11.27 5.05 -9.53
N LEU A 80 12.33 5.85 -9.32
CA LEU A 80 13.17 6.37 -10.40
C LEU A 80 13.68 5.27 -11.35
N ASN A 81 14.01 4.11 -10.80
CA ASN A 81 14.40 2.92 -11.55
C ASN A 81 13.39 2.48 -12.61
N ALA A 82 12.09 2.57 -12.31
CA ALA A 82 11.02 2.23 -13.24
C ALA A 82 10.92 3.29 -14.35
N LEU A 83 10.99 4.56 -13.96
CA LEU A 83 10.91 5.70 -14.89
C LEU A 83 12.10 5.74 -15.86
N GLU A 84 13.32 5.48 -15.38
CA GLU A 84 14.53 5.50 -16.19
C GLU A 84 14.56 4.38 -17.22
N ARG A 85 13.98 3.22 -16.91
CA ARG A 85 13.93 2.05 -17.78
C ARG A 85 12.80 2.11 -18.81
N ASP A 86 11.81 2.97 -18.60
CA ASP A 86 10.65 3.13 -19.48
C ASP A 86 10.93 4.20 -20.56
N ALA A 87 11.55 3.77 -21.65
CA ALA A 87 11.90 4.65 -22.77
C ALA A 87 10.67 5.29 -23.42
N GLU A 88 9.54 4.59 -23.47
CA GLU A 88 8.30 5.14 -24.04
C GLU A 88 7.69 6.22 -23.16
N PHE A 89 7.77 6.08 -21.85
CA PHE A 89 7.34 7.13 -20.93
C PHE A 89 8.25 8.36 -21.05
N ARG A 90 9.56 8.15 -21.09
CA ARG A 90 10.55 9.24 -21.26
C ARG A 90 10.34 10.00 -22.56
N ALA A 91 10.03 9.30 -23.66
CA ALA A 91 9.78 9.90 -24.96
C ALA A 91 8.52 10.80 -25.00
N MET A 92 7.66 10.76 -23.99
CA MET A 92 6.53 11.70 -23.89
C MET A 92 6.96 13.11 -23.46
N PHE A 93 8.17 13.26 -22.92
CA PHE A 93 8.71 14.55 -22.51
C PHE A 93 9.62 15.08 -23.61
N ASP A 94 9.31 16.29 -24.08
CA ASP A 94 10.23 17.04 -24.93
C ASP A 94 11.32 17.64 -24.04
N GLU A 95 12.51 17.05 -24.08
CA GLU A 95 13.66 17.46 -23.26
C GLU A 95 14.02 18.94 -23.52
N LEU A 96 13.86 19.44 -24.74
CA LEU A 96 14.17 20.83 -25.10
C LEU A 96 13.13 21.81 -24.53
N ALA A 97 11.84 21.48 -24.64
CA ALA A 97 10.77 22.29 -24.06
C ALA A 97 10.80 22.27 -22.53
N LEU A 98 11.20 21.14 -21.93
CA LEU A 98 11.40 21.03 -20.49
C LEU A 98 12.54 21.93 -20.01
N GLU A 99 13.67 21.97 -20.71
CA GLU A 99 14.82 22.80 -20.35
C GLU A 99 14.51 24.30 -20.46
N GLU A 100 13.76 24.72 -21.48
CA GLU A 100 13.38 26.13 -21.65
C GLU A 100 12.37 26.60 -20.58
N HIS A 101 11.38 25.78 -20.22
CA HIS A 101 10.28 26.19 -19.31
C HIS A 101 10.48 25.79 -17.84
N LEU A 102 11.29 24.77 -17.51
CA LEU A 102 11.61 24.39 -16.12
C LEU A 102 12.83 25.13 -15.55
N SER A 103 13.41 26.07 -16.29
CA SER A 103 14.51 26.90 -15.81
C SER A 103 14.14 27.71 -14.55
N GLU A 104 12.84 27.89 -14.27
CA GLU A 104 12.34 28.57 -13.06
C GLU A 104 11.83 27.63 -11.95
N GLU A 105 11.25 26.46 -12.26
CA GLU A 105 10.83 25.46 -11.25
C GLU A 105 11.06 24.01 -11.72
N LYS A 106 11.85 23.25 -10.94
CA LYS A 106 12.04 21.81 -11.18
C LYS A 106 10.77 21.04 -10.85
N LEU A 107 10.31 20.18 -11.77
CA LEU A 107 9.18 19.29 -11.52
C LEU A 107 9.47 18.40 -10.29
N PRO A 108 8.61 18.39 -9.25
CA PRO A 108 8.83 17.55 -8.09
C PRO A 108 8.68 16.07 -8.47
N PHE A 109 9.56 15.23 -7.92
CA PHE A 109 9.56 13.79 -8.19
C PHE A 109 8.20 13.13 -7.89
N GLN A 110 7.49 13.59 -6.86
CA GLN A 110 6.17 13.07 -6.51
C GLN A 110 5.15 13.30 -7.63
N ALA A 111 5.19 14.47 -8.29
CA ALA A 111 4.32 14.75 -9.43
C ALA A 111 4.70 13.90 -10.65
N LEU A 112 5.99 13.73 -10.90
CA LEU A 112 6.48 12.87 -11.97
C LEU A 112 6.07 11.40 -11.75
N LEU A 113 6.21 10.89 -10.53
CA LEU A 113 5.79 9.54 -10.16
C LEU A 113 4.26 9.38 -10.27
N ALA A 114 3.49 10.36 -9.83
CA ALA A 114 2.04 10.35 -9.99
C ALA A 114 1.64 10.30 -11.48
N PHE A 115 2.26 11.12 -12.32
CA PHE A 115 2.03 11.12 -13.76
C PHE A 115 2.44 9.79 -14.40
N TYR A 116 3.57 9.22 -13.97
CA TYR A 116 3.99 7.88 -14.38
C TYR A 116 2.91 6.85 -14.10
N LEU A 117 2.42 6.77 -12.86
CA LEU A 117 1.36 5.84 -12.48
C LEU A 117 0.09 6.05 -13.30
N CYS A 118 -0.31 7.29 -13.58
CA CYS A 118 -1.45 7.59 -14.45
C CYS A 118 -1.24 7.11 -15.89
N ALA A 119 -0.05 7.32 -16.46
CA ALA A 119 0.28 6.87 -17.81
C ALA A 119 0.25 5.34 -17.92
N GLN A 120 0.84 4.64 -16.95
CA GLN A 120 0.83 3.18 -16.90
C GLN A 120 -0.60 2.61 -16.77
N GLU A 121 -1.42 3.21 -15.92
CA GLU A 121 -2.83 2.81 -15.75
C GLU A 121 -3.67 3.10 -17.00
N HIS A 122 -3.40 4.20 -17.70
CA HIS A 122 -4.06 4.54 -18.96
C HIS A 122 -3.73 3.52 -20.06
N ARG A 123 -2.46 3.11 -20.15
CA ARG A 123 -1.97 2.07 -21.09
C ARG A 123 -2.41 0.66 -20.69
N LYS A 124 -2.97 0.48 -19.50
CA LYS A 124 -3.36 -0.82 -18.92
C LYS A 124 -2.18 -1.79 -18.88
N GLU A 125 -1.03 -1.29 -18.48
CA GLU A 125 0.21 -2.07 -18.48
C GLU A 125 0.05 -3.30 -17.57
N PRO A 126 0.10 -4.53 -18.11
CA PRO A 126 -0.19 -5.76 -17.35
C PRO A 126 0.77 -5.97 -16.18
N GLN A 127 2.00 -5.47 -16.27
CA GLN A 127 3.01 -5.63 -15.23
C GLN A 127 2.61 -5.00 -13.89
N TYR A 128 1.78 -3.95 -13.91
CA TYR A 128 1.34 -3.22 -12.72
C TYR A 128 -0.13 -3.47 -12.37
N ALA A 129 -0.85 -4.29 -13.14
CA ALA A 129 -2.28 -4.52 -12.95
C ALA A 129 -2.64 -4.96 -11.52
N ALA A 130 -1.86 -5.89 -10.95
CA ALA A 130 -2.05 -6.38 -9.60
C ALA A 130 -1.81 -5.29 -8.53
N TYR A 131 -0.88 -4.38 -8.79
CA TYR A 131 -0.64 -3.22 -7.94
C TYR A 131 -1.81 -2.24 -8.00
N PHE A 132 -2.23 -1.81 -9.19
CA PHE A 132 -3.32 -0.84 -9.35
C PHE A 132 -4.65 -1.33 -8.77
N GLN A 133 -4.99 -2.62 -8.94
CA GLN A 133 -6.16 -3.22 -8.31
C GLN A 133 -6.12 -3.21 -6.77
N SER A 134 -4.92 -3.10 -6.18
CA SER A 134 -4.76 -3.08 -4.73
C SER A 134 -4.90 -1.68 -4.11
N VAL A 135 -4.67 -0.63 -4.90
CA VAL A 135 -4.69 0.77 -4.45
C VAL A 135 -6.11 1.20 -4.05
N PRO A 136 -6.29 1.99 -2.98
CA PRO A 136 -7.60 2.53 -2.63
C PRO A 136 -8.18 3.40 -3.76
N ALA A 137 -9.47 3.22 -4.04
CA ALA A 137 -10.19 4.04 -5.03
C ALA A 137 -10.46 5.48 -4.53
N CYS A 138 -10.40 5.70 -3.23
CA CYS A 138 -10.59 7.00 -2.61
C CYS A 138 -9.66 7.17 -1.41
N PHE A 139 -9.36 8.43 -1.09
CA PHE A 139 -8.57 8.82 0.07
C PHE A 139 -9.36 9.83 0.90
N THR A 140 -8.93 10.04 2.14
CA THR A 140 -9.58 10.96 3.09
C THR A 140 -8.74 12.22 3.34
N ASN A 141 -7.77 12.50 2.48
CA ASN A 141 -7.01 13.75 2.57
C ASN A 141 -7.90 14.95 2.15
N PRO A 142 -7.56 16.19 2.54
CA PRO A 142 -8.42 17.36 2.31
C PRO A 142 -8.86 17.58 0.86
N TYR A 143 -8.09 17.11 -0.12
CA TYR A 143 -8.47 17.18 -1.54
C TYR A 143 -9.78 16.45 -1.85
N PHE A 144 -10.11 15.41 -1.08
CA PHE A 144 -11.33 14.59 -1.24
C PHE A 144 -12.46 15.01 -0.29
N CYS A 145 -12.26 16.05 0.53
CA CYS A 145 -13.30 16.58 1.39
C CYS A 145 -14.37 17.32 0.58
N THR A 146 -15.62 17.20 1.01
CA THR A 146 -16.72 18.01 0.52
C THR A 146 -16.49 19.49 0.86
N LYS A 147 -17.15 20.39 0.12
CA LYS A 147 -17.10 21.84 0.42
C LYS A 147 -17.53 22.16 1.87
N GLN A 148 -18.46 21.38 2.42
CA GLN A 148 -18.91 21.53 3.80
C GLN A 148 -17.81 21.13 4.78
N GLU A 149 -17.13 20.01 4.58
CA GLU A 149 -16.00 19.59 5.43
C GLU A 149 -14.83 20.58 5.35
N LEU A 150 -14.53 21.09 4.14
CA LEU A 150 -13.49 22.10 3.95
C LEU A 150 -13.78 23.41 4.71
N SER A 151 -15.05 23.80 4.85
CA SER A 151 -15.43 24.99 5.63
C SER A 151 -15.16 24.87 7.13
N LEU A 152 -14.94 23.65 7.63
CA LEU A 152 -14.58 23.38 9.02
C LEU A 152 -13.07 23.43 9.25
N LEU A 153 -12.26 23.47 8.19
CA LEU A 153 -10.81 23.61 8.32
C LEU A 153 -10.48 25.08 8.69
N PRO A 154 -9.57 25.30 9.65
CA PRO A 154 -9.11 26.65 9.97
C PRO A 154 -8.55 27.32 8.71
N TYR A 155 -8.81 28.63 8.53
CA TYR A 155 -8.42 29.46 7.38
C TYR A 155 -6.89 29.53 7.15
N PHE A 156 -6.25 28.43 6.75
CA PHE A 156 -4.85 28.37 6.34
C PHE A 156 -4.65 27.20 5.37
N CYS A 157 -5.22 27.31 4.17
CA CYS A 157 -4.74 26.57 3.02
C CYS A 157 -4.91 27.44 1.77
N PRO A 158 -3.83 27.98 1.17
CA PRO A 158 -3.92 28.93 0.04
C PRO A 158 -4.44 28.31 -1.27
N ALA A 159 -4.77 27.03 -1.31
CA ALA A 159 -5.08 26.31 -2.55
C ALA A 159 -6.48 26.59 -3.14
N ALA A 160 -7.30 27.45 -2.52
CA ALA A 160 -8.70 27.64 -2.93
C ALA A 160 -9.02 28.96 -3.66
N ASN A 161 -8.04 29.84 -3.92
CA ASN A 161 -8.29 31.10 -4.64
C ASN A 161 -7.66 31.10 -6.04
N GLY A 162 -8.17 30.23 -6.91
CA GLY A 162 -8.00 30.32 -8.37
C GLY A 162 -9.16 31.05 -9.06
N GLY A 163 -9.86 31.96 -8.36
CA GLY A 163 -10.92 32.78 -8.94
C GLY A 163 -10.34 34.04 -9.55
N THR A 164 -9.97 33.97 -10.83
CA THR A 164 -9.74 35.16 -11.67
C THR A 164 -11.04 35.97 -11.73
N LYS A 165 -10.92 37.26 -11.36
CA LYS A 165 -11.89 38.30 -11.71
C LYS A 165 -11.66 38.77 -13.13
#